data_AF-A0A6G6WJY2-F1
#
_entry.id   AF-A0A6G6WJY2-F1
#
_cell.length_a   1.000
_cell.length_b   1.000
_cell.length_c   1.000
_cell.angle_alpha   90.00
_cell.angle_beta   90.00
_cell.angle_gamma   90.00
#
_symmetry.space_group_name_H-M   'P 1'
#
loop_
_entity.id
_entity.type
_entity.pdbx_description
1 polymer ?
#
loop_
_entity_poly.entity_id
_entity_poly.type
_entity_poly.pdbx_seq_one_letter_code
_entity_poly.pdbx_strand_id
1 'polypeptide(L)'
;MESEQGAGPGVSERSGGSTWPPPHSSPPAPPPREYGSPGTPDQGHPWVWAVVAAVVLGLLISGGLAYVVSGIGDDDSASDDRSDVRPTAAPSQAAQSTDPSSSPSASTSAPASDEPSAAAATYTCWDGTTAAKVKRCSLPHGEEGLRYAYPSMATERCGPAQYSRKDGALLRIVCRHVLTSGAKVQVGYYEWQSVEAAVAFFTGQGLATTQQDAAGSRFSGTTDGTLKLVQLYAEVGLSQTITAPAGTQLAPEDLTALAQRPAAQLRGVQAG
;
A
#
# COMPACT_ATOMS: atom_id res chain seq x y z
N MET A 1 6.16 -44.12 66.54
CA MET A 1 5.83 -45.18 65.56
C MET A 1 5.30 -44.43 64.35
N GLU A 2 5.95 -44.21 63.22
CA GLU A 2 7.21 -44.58 62.51
C GLU A 2 7.57 -43.28 61.73
N SER A 3 8.78 -42.74 61.55
CA SER A 3 10.14 -43.23 61.27
C SER A 3 10.35 -43.88 59.90
N GLU A 4 10.51 -43.06 58.86
CA GLU A 4 11.29 -43.28 57.60
C GLU A 4 11.58 -41.87 57.03
N GLN A 5 12.78 -41.30 56.84
CA GLN A 5 14.15 -41.74 56.54
C GLN A 5 14.32 -42.51 55.21
N GLY A 6 14.52 -41.75 54.12
CA GLY A 6 15.15 -42.18 52.87
C GLY A 6 15.73 -40.95 52.14
N ALA A 7 17.01 -40.64 52.31
CA ALA A 7 18.13 -41.12 51.49
C ALA A 7 18.05 -40.63 50.03
N GLY A 8 18.71 -39.50 49.76
CA GLY A 8 18.98 -39.06 48.38
C GLY A 8 20.09 -39.87 47.72
N PRO A 9 20.19 -39.79 46.39
CA PRO A 9 21.50 -39.84 45.74
C PRO A 9 21.66 -38.81 44.61
N GLY A 10 22.85 -38.19 44.59
CA GLY A 10 23.63 -38.03 43.36
C GLY A 10 23.16 -36.98 42.36
N VAL A 11 23.50 -35.71 42.61
CA VAL A 11 23.66 -34.73 41.54
C VAL A 11 24.89 -35.12 40.73
N SER A 12 24.69 -35.86 39.63
CA SER A 12 25.71 -36.05 38.61
C SER A 12 25.83 -34.78 37.79
N GLU A 13 26.90 -34.03 38.06
CA GLU A 13 27.40 -32.93 37.25
C GLU A 13 27.83 -33.49 35.89
N ARG A 14 26.89 -33.58 34.94
CA ARG A 14 27.22 -33.82 33.53
C ARG A 14 27.75 -32.52 32.95
N SER A 15 29.07 -32.36 33.02
CA SER A 15 29.84 -31.49 32.13
C SER A 15 29.76 -32.02 30.71
N GLY A 16 28.57 -31.92 30.10
CA GLY A 16 28.37 -32.14 28.68
C GLY A 16 28.85 -30.89 27.96
N GLY A 17 30.12 -30.90 27.52
CA GLY A 17 30.62 -29.95 26.56
C GLY A 17 29.73 -29.96 25.33
N SER A 18 28.87 -28.96 25.20
CA SER A 18 28.29 -28.56 23.93
C SER A 18 29.42 -27.98 23.09
N THR A 19 30.25 -28.88 22.56
CA THR A 19 31.18 -28.60 21.48
C THR A 19 30.32 -28.22 20.30
N TRP A 20 30.02 -26.93 20.20
CA TRP A 20 29.46 -26.34 19.00
C TRP A 20 30.29 -26.84 17.81
N PRO A 21 29.66 -27.30 16.72
CA PRO A 21 30.40 -27.64 15.52
C PRO A 21 31.26 -26.42 15.15
N PRO A 22 32.56 -26.62 14.82
CA PRO A 22 33.39 -25.51 14.38
C PRO A 22 32.67 -24.77 13.24
N PRO A 23 32.71 -23.42 13.23
CA PRO A 23 32.08 -22.64 12.19
C PRO A 23 32.59 -23.18 10.86
N HIS A 24 31.69 -23.77 10.09
CA HIS A 24 32.00 -24.22 8.74
C HIS A 24 32.35 -22.95 7.98
N SER A 25 33.48 -22.96 7.27
CA SER A 25 33.81 -21.88 6.35
C SER A 25 32.58 -21.61 5.50
N SER A 26 32.01 -20.41 5.62
CA SER A 26 30.87 -20.00 4.81
C SER A 26 31.21 -20.34 3.36
N PRO A 27 30.35 -21.08 2.63
CA PRO A 27 30.58 -21.29 1.21
C PRO A 27 30.81 -19.92 0.57
N PRO A 28 31.75 -19.79 -0.40
CA PRO A 28 31.99 -18.54 -1.06
C PRO A 28 30.64 -17.98 -1.50
N ALA A 29 30.38 -16.73 -1.11
CA ALA A 29 29.14 -16.06 -1.43
C ALA A 29 28.86 -16.32 -2.92
N PRO A 30 27.67 -16.81 -3.30
CA PRO A 30 27.36 -16.98 -4.70
C PRO A 30 27.65 -15.63 -5.37
N PRO A 31 28.26 -15.63 -6.58
CA PRO A 31 28.53 -14.39 -7.27
C PRO A 31 27.24 -13.56 -7.26
N PRO A 32 27.32 -12.25 -6.99
CA PRO A 32 26.15 -11.40 -6.87
C PRO A 32 25.24 -11.71 -8.06
N ARG A 33 24.09 -12.34 -7.77
CA ARG A 33 23.07 -12.49 -8.79
C ARG A 33 22.67 -11.08 -9.11
N GLU A 34 22.90 -10.65 -10.34
CA GLU A 34 22.22 -9.49 -10.89
C GLU A 34 20.73 -9.71 -10.61
N TYR A 35 20.26 -9.07 -9.54
CA TYR A 35 18.85 -8.93 -9.28
C TYR A 35 18.38 -8.07 -10.43
N GLY A 36 17.85 -8.72 -11.47
CA GLY A 36 17.25 -8.05 -12.60
C GLY A 36 16.31 -6.97 -12.06
N SER A 37 16.56 -5.73 -12.47
CA SER A 37 15.68 -4.61 -12.20
C SER A 37 14.24 -5.05 -12.40
N PRO A 38 13.35 -4.90 -11.41
CA PRO A 38 11.93 -5.09 -11.64
C PRO A 38 11.49 -4.00 -12.63
N GLY A 39 11.32 -4.38 -13.89
CA GLY A 39 10.87 -3.46 -14.95
C GLY A 39 11.76 -3.34 -16.18
N THR A 40 12.79 -4.18 -16.38
CA THR A 40 13.14 -4.46 -17.79
C THR A 40 11.93 -5.18 -18.39
N PRO A 41 11.27 -4.64 -19.42
CA PRO A 41 10.26 -5.41 -20.15
C PRO A 41 10.89 -6.75 -20.48
N ASP A 42 10.15 -7.84 -20.31
CA ASP A 42 10.56 -9.15 -20.83
C ASP A 42 11.18 -8.89 -22.20
N GLN A 43 12.40 -9.40 -22.43
CA GLN A 43 12.97 -9.51 -23.76
C GLN A 43 12.11 -10.52 -24.53
N GLY A 44 10.87 -10.12 -24.83
CA GLY A 44 9.97 -10.79 -25.73
C GLY A 44 10.76 -10.98 -27.00
N HIS A 45 10.83 -12.24 -27.44
CA HIS A 45 11.68 -12.65 -28.53
C HIS A 45 11.51 -11.66 -29.69
N PRO A 46 12.58 -10.97 -30.14
CA PRO A 46 12.47 -9.87 -31.10
C PRO A 46 11.79 -10.29 -32.41
N TRP A 47 11.77 -11.60 -32.67
CA TRP A 47 11.03 -12.20 -33.78
C TRP A 47 9.51 -11.99 -33.71
N VAL A 48 8.89 -11.91 -32.52
CA VAL A 48 7.43 -11.74 -32.38
C VAL A 48 7.02 -10.36 -32.89
N TRP A 49 7.77 -9.31 -32.53
CA TRP A 49 7.53 -7.97 -33.05
C TRP A 49 7.81 -7.86 -34.55
N ALA A 50 8.81 -8.59 -35.06
CA ALA A 50 9.05 -8.67 -36.50
C ALA A 50 7.87 -9.34 -37.25
N VAL A 51 7.28 -10.41 -36.69
CA VAL A 51 6.10 -11.07 -37.26
C VAL A 51 4.88 -10.14 -37.23
N VAL A 52 4.63 -9.45 -36.11
CA VAL A 52 3.52 -8.49 -36.01
C VAL A 52 3.69 -7.34 -37.01
N ALA A 53 4.89 -6.76 -37.11
CA ALA A 53 5.19 -5.71 -38.08
C ALA A 53 5.00 -6.21 -39.52
N ALA A 54 5.46 -7.42 -39.85
CA ALA A 54 5.27 -8.02 -41.17
C ALA A 54 3.80 -8.27 -41.51
N VAL A 55 2.97 -8.69 -40.54
CA VAL A 55 1.52 -8.90 -40.74
C VAL A 55 0.81 -7.57 -40.95
N VAL A 56 1.12 -6.53 -40.16
CA VAL A 56 0.54 -5.18 -40.34
C VAL A 56 0.94 -4.59 -41.68
N LEU A 57 2.21 -4.72 -42.08
CA LEU A 57 2.69 -4.24 -43.37
C LEU A 57 2.03 -5.02 -44.53
N GLY A 58 1.89 -6.34 -44.39
CA GLY A 58 1.17 -7.18 -45.34
C GLY A 58 -0.28 -6.74 -45.51
N LEU A 59 -1.00 -6.50 -44.40
CA LEU A 59 -2.39 -6.03 -44.42
C LEU A 59 -2.54 -4.63 -45.02
N LEU A 60 -1.60 -3.72 -44.79
CA LEU A 60 -1.60 -2.39 -45.40
C LEU A 60 -1.35 -2.45 -46.92
N ILE A 61 -0.47 -3.34 -47.38
CA ILE A 61 -0.20 -3.54 -48.81
C ILE A 61 -1.39 -4.23 -49.49
N SER A 62 -1.99 -5.25 -48.87
CA SER A 62 -3.16 -5.94 -49.43
C SER A 62 -4.45 -5.12 -49.32
N GLY A 63 -4.62 -4.33 -48.25
CA GLY A 63 -5.77 -3.44 -48.06
C GLY A 63 -5.69 -2.16 -48.88
N GLY A 64 -4.48 -1.64 -49.13
CA GLY A 64 -4.26 -0.47 -49.96
C GLY A 64 -4.61 -0.69 -51.43
N LEU A 65 -4.49 -1.91 -51.94
CA LEU A 65 -4.84 -2.21 -53.34
C LEU A 65 -6.36 -2.28 -53.60
N ALA A 66 -7.16 -2.58 -52.58
CA ALA A 66 -8.62 -2.57 -52.71
C ALA A 66 -9.21 -1.15 -52.76
N TYR A 67 -8.50 -0.15 -52.23
CA TYR A 67 -8.98 1.22 -52.15
C TYR A 67 -8.74 2.06 -53.41
N VAL A 68 -7.88 1.61 -54.32
CA VAL A 68 -7.53 2.38 -55.55
C VAL A 68 -8.47 2.08 -56.73
N VAL A 69 -9.33 1.06 -56.65
CA VAL A 69 -10.24 0.68 -57.76
C VAL A 69 -11.71 1.07 -57.52
N SER A 70 -12.08 1.60 -56.37
CA SER A 70 -13.50 1.88 -56.03
C SER A 70 -13.83 3.35 -55.74
N GLY A 71 -13.11 4.31 -56.35
CA GLY A 71 -13.29 5.73 -56.06
C GLY A 71 -13.45 6.65 -57.27
N ILE A 72 -14.19 6.24 -58.29
CA ILE A 72 -14.82 7.16 -59.26
C ILE A 72 -16.32 7.06 -59.02
N GLY A 73 -16.88 8.10 -58.43
CA GLY A 73 -18.29 8.21 -58.06
C GLY A 73 -18.53 9.57 -57.46
N ASP A 74 -18.86 10.50 -58.33
CA ASP A 74 -19.33 11.86 -58.10
C ASP A 74 -20.38 11.94 -56.98
N ASP A 75 -20.37 13.02 -56.19
CA ASP A 75 -21.40 14.06 -56.30
C ASP A 75 -21.32 15.08 -55.15
N ASP A 76 -21.54 16.32 -55.57
CA ASP A 76 -21.62 17.57 -54.83
C ASP A 76 -22.48 17.54 -53.56
N SER A 77 -22.00 18.23 -52.52
CA SER A 77 -22.81 19.20 -51.76
C SER A 77 -21.89 20.11 -50.95
N ALA A 78 -21.69 21.29 -51.51
CA ALA A 78 -21.23 22.48 -50.79
C ALA A 78 -22.23 22.87 -49.70
N SER A 79 -21.72 23.33 -48.56
CA SER A 79 -21.99 24.65 -47.99
C SER A 79 -21.66 24.68 -46.50
N ASP A 80 -20.82 25.67 -46.17
CA ASP A 80 -20.92 26.58 -45.03
C ASP A 80 -21.59 26.07 -43.75
N ASP A 81 -20.85 26.08 -42.63
CA ASP A 81 -21.07 27.18 -41.68
C ASP A 81 -19.92 27.31 -40.67
N ARG A 82 -19.42 28.54 -40.55
CA ARG A 82 -18.52 28.99 -39.50
C ARG A 82 -19.25 28.94 -38.16
N SER A 83 -18.62 28.37 -37.14
CA SER A 83 -18.93 28.75 -35.76
C SER A 83 -17.64 28.87 -34.95
N ASP A 84 -17.04 30.05 -35.09
CA ASP A 84 -16.26 30.71 -34.05
C ASP A 84 -17.11 30.82 -32.78
N VAL A 85 -16.94 29.90 -31.84
CA VAL A 85 -17.50 30.03 -30.49
C VAL A 85 -16.38 30.35 -29.53
N ARG A 86 -16.23 31.65 -29.29
CA ARG A 86 -15.46 32.27 -28.22
C ARG A 86 -16.19 32.05 -26.88
N PRO A 87 -15.59 31.39 -25.87
CA PRO A 87 -16.16 31.39 -24.53
C PRO A 87 -15.90 32.72 -23.84
N THR A 88 -17.00 33.42 -23.64
CA THR A 88 -17.17 34.69 -22.92
C THR A 88 -17.02 34.50 -21.41
N ALA A 89 -16.26 35.42 -20.82
CA ALA A 89 -16.34 36.02 -19.48
C ALA A 89 -16.69 35.18 -18.24
N ALA A 90 -15.84 35.37 -17.23
CA ALA A 90 -16.03 34.99 -15.83
C ALA A 90 -17.33 35.55 -15.22
N PRO A 91 -17.95 34.81 -14.28
CA PRO A 91 -18.82 35.38 -13.27
C PRO A 91 -18.04 35.67 -11.98
N SER A 92 -17.91 36.95 -11.65
CA SER A 92 -17.72 37.46 -10.29
C SER A 92 -18.85 36.93 -9.39
N GLN A 93 -18.54 36.07 -8.42
CA GLN A 93 -19.45 35.81 -7.31
C GLN A 93 -19.15 36.75 -6.16
N ALA A 94 -20.17 37.56 -5.86
CA ALA A 94 -20.20 38.53 -4.79
C ALA A 94 -20.11 37.87 -3.42
N ALA A 95 -19.33 38.49 -2.55
CA ALA A 95 -19.32 38.25 -1.11
C ALA A 95 -20.70 38.59 -0.52
N GLN A 96 -21.35 37.60 0.10
CA GLN A 96 -22.47 37.84 1.02
C GLN A 96 -21.94 37.69 2.45
N SER A 97 -21.56 38.82 3.06
CA SER A 97 -21.52 38.96 4.51
C SER A 97 -22.96 39.08 5.02
N THR A 98 -23.41 38.09 5.79
CA THR A 98 -24.57 38.25 6.66
C THR A 98 -24.10 38.10 8.10
N ASP A 99 -24.30 39.17 8.85
CA ASP A 99 -23.89 39.39 10.23
C ASP A 99 -25.07 39.02 11.14
N PRO A 100 -25.00 37.94 11.94
CA PRO A 100 -26.01 37.66 12.95
C PRO A 100 -25.69 38.41 14.25
N SER A 101 -26.29 39.59 14.39
CA SER A 101 -26.46 40.29 15.66
C SER A 101 -27.24 39.41 16.65
N SER A 102 -26.57 38.94 17.70
CA SER A 102 -27.17 38.18 18.79
C SER A 102 -27.00 38.92 20.11
N SER A 103 -28.16 39.24 20.69
CA SER A 103 -28.38 39.98 21.93
C SER A 103 -27.75 39.32 23.16
N PRO A 104 -27.08 40.04 24.07
CA PRO A 104 -26.53 39.49 25.30
C PRO A 104 -27.66 39.21 26.32
N SER A 105 -27.98 37.94 26.55
CA SER A 105 -28.79 37.51 27.70
C SER A 105 -27.92 37.38 28.95
N ALA A 106 -28.41 37.94 30.06
CA ALA A 106 -27.72 37.99 31.33
C ALA A 106 -27.51 36.60 31.97
N SER A 107 -26.26 36.31 32.33
CA SER A 107 -25.83 35.09 32.99
C SER A 107 -26.31 35.04 34.44
N THR A 108 -27.12 34.02 34.76
CA THR A 108 -27.35 33.56 36.13
C THR A 108 -26.12 32.76 36.57
N SER A 109 -25.44 33.21 37.62
CA SER A 109 -24.25 32.57 38.16
C SER A 109 -24.66 31.36 39.01
N ALA A 110 -24.51 30.16 38.45
CA ALA A 110 -24.57 28.92 39.22
C ALA A 110 -23.21 28.66 39.90
N PRO A 111 -23.19 28.13 41.12
CA PRO A 111 -21.95 27.83 41.84
C PRO A 111 -21.15 26.77 41.08
N ALA A 112 -19.85 27.04 40.91
CA ALA A 112 -18.91 26.10 40.33
C ALA A 112 -18.86 24.83 41.20
N SER A 113 -19.36 23.72 40.67
CA SER A 113 -18.98 22.41 41.19
C SER A 113 -17.53 22.16 40.79
N ASP A 114 -16.68 21.93 41.80
CA ASP A 114 -15.33 21.40 41.63
C ASP A 114 -15.42 19.98 41.10
N GLU A 115 -15.67 19.85 39.79
CA GLU A 115 -15.56 18.58 39.08
C GLU A 115 -14.07 18.22 38.99
N PRO A 116 -13.66 17.00 39.40
CA PRO A 116 -12.26 16.61 39.37
C PRO A 116 -11.72 16.73 37.95
N SER A 117 -10.75 17.64 37.77
CA SER A 117 -10.02 17.85 36.52
C SER A 117 -9.38 16.53 36.09
N ALA A 118 -10.04 15.84 35.15
CA ALA A 118 -9.52 14.60 34.59
C ALA A 118 -8.11 14.86 34.05
N ALA A 119 -7.14 14.09 34.54
CA ALA A 119 -5.75 14.22 34.11
C ALA A 119 -5.69 14.24 32.58
N ALA A 120 -5.06 15.27 32.00
CA ALA A 120 -5.03 15.44 30.57
C ALA A 120 -4.41 14.19 29.90
N ALA A 121 -5.18 13.54 29.03
CA ALA A 121 -4.71 12.37 28.31
C ALA A 121 -3.42 12.71 27.54
N THR A 122 -2.38 11.90 27.75
CA THR A 122 -1.14 11.98 26.99
C THR A 122 -1.15 10.91 25.89
N TYR A 123 -0.46 11.18 24.80
CA TYR A 123 -0.36 10.29 23.64
C TYR A 123 1.10 9.99 23.36
N THR A 124 1.39 8.76 22.93
CA THR A 124 2.67 8.36 22.35
C THR A 124 2.52 8.33 20.83
N CYS A 125 3.23 9.22 20.14
CA CYS A 125 3.29 9.30 18.69
C CYS A 125 4.00 8.08 18.10
N TRP A 126 3.80 7.84 16.81
CA TRP A 126 4.39 6.68 16.10
C TRP A 126 5.93 6.66 16.14
N ASP A 127 6.56 7.82 16.25
CA ASP A 127 8.01 8.01 16.38
C ASP A 127 8.51 7.90 17.83
N GLY A 128 7.62 7.57 18.78
CA GLY A 128 7.93 7.44 20.20
C GLY A 128 7.87 8.75 21.00
N THR A 129 7.67 9.90 20.36
CA THR A 129 7.53 11.19 21.07
C THR A 129 6.20 11.29 21.80
N THR A 130 6.11 12.11 22.85
CA THR A 130 4.86 12.34 23.59
C THR A 130 4.15 13.60 23.13
N ALA A 131 2.82 13.55 22.99
CA ALA A 131 1.99 14.70 22.64
C ALA A 131 0.73 14.80 23.51
N ALA A 132 0.26 16.04 23.75
CA ALA A 132 -1.00 16.28 24.47
C ALA A 132 -2.26 15.94 23.64
N LYS A 133 -2.12 15.83 22.30
CA LYS A 133 -3.21 15.49 21.37
C LYS A 133 -2.62 14.67 20.22
N VAL A 134 -3.28 13.57 19.83
CA VAL A 134 -2.84 12.71 18.71
C VAL A 134 -2.64 13.47 17.39
N LYS A 135 -3.46 14.51 17.13
CA LYS A 135 -3.34 15.35 15.92
C LYS A 135 -2.02 16.13 15.83
N ARG A 136 -1.29 16.27 16.94
CA ARG A 136 0.05 16.90 16.96
C ARG A 136 1.17 15.93 16.58
N CYS A 137 0.90 14.62 16.55
CA CYS A 137 1.83 13.66 16.04
C CYS A 137 1.92 13.76 14.50
N SER A 138 3.13 13.59 13.98
CA SER A 138 3.39 13.52 12.55
C SER A 138 2.72 12.29 11.92
N LEU A 139 2.66 12.24 10.59
CA LEU A 139 2.27 11.02 9.89
C LEU A 139 3.46 10.06 9.77
N PRO A 140 3.22 8.74 9.84
CA PRO A 140 4.27 7.75 9.60
C PRO A 140 4.80 7.87 8.17
N HIS A 141 6.12 7.90 8.05
CA HIS A 141 6.85 7.99 6.78
C HIS A 141 8.15 7.21 6.85
N GLY A 142 8.72 6.88 5.69
CA GLY A 142 9.93 6.07 5.60
C GLY A 142 9.74 4.63 6.09
N GLU A 143 10.85 3.91 6.25
CA GLU A 143 10.83 2.50 6.64
C GLU A 143 10.26 2.28 8.04
N GLU A 144 10.63 3.10 9.02
CA GLU A 144 10.10 3.00 10.39
C GLU A 144 8.60 3.34 10.45
N GLY A 145 8.13 4.29 9.64
CA GLY A 145 6.71 4.58 9.49
C GLY A 145 5.92 3.39 8.93
N LEU A 146 6.47 2.70 7.91
CA LEU A 146 5.87 1.47 7.39
C LEU A 146 5.83 0.36 8.46
N ARG A 147 6.94 0.13 9.18
CA ARG A 147 6.98 -0.88 10.27
C ARG A 147 5.99 -0.56 11.38
N TYR A 148 5.81 0.72 11.71
CA TYR A 148 4.78 1.13 12.66
C TYR A 148 3.38 0.83 12.13
N ALA A 149 3.06 1.22 10.88
CA ALA A 149 1.75 1.04 10.27
C ALA A 149 1.38 -0.43 10.02
N TYR A 150 2.37 -1.30 9.79
CA TYR A 150 2.21 -2.71 9.44
C TYR A 150 3.02 -3.62 10.37
N PRO A 151 2.48 -3.99 11.55
CA PRO A 151 3.21 -4.76 12.56
C PRO A 151 3.72 -6.13 12.07
N SER A 152 3.06 -6.74 11.08
CA SER A 152 3.48 -8.01 10.46
C SER A 152 4.91 -7.96 9.92
N MET A 153 5.38 -6.79 9.45
CA MET A 153 6.74 -6.59 8.93
C MET A 153 7.83 -7.05 9.91
N ALA A 154 7.60 -6.96 11.22
CA ALA A 154 8.56 -7.34 12.24
C ALA A 154 8.86 -8.85 12.28
N THR A 155 7.94 -9.67 11.78
CA THR A 155 8.05 -11.14 11.79
C THR A 155 8.32 -11.73 10.40
N GLU A 156 8.24 -10.90 9.37
CA GLU A 156 8.37 -11.32 7.98
C GLU A 156 9.80 -11.29 7.47
N ARG A 157 10.05 -12.03 6.38
CA ARG A 157 11.35 -12.00 5.69
C ARG A 157 11.35 -10.92 4.62
N CYS A 158 11.68 -9.71 5.02
CA CYS A 158 11.74 -8.53 4.15
C CYS A 158 13.05 -8.42 3.37
N GLY A 159 12.96 -7.97 2.12
CA GLY A 159 14.11 -7.52 1.33
C GLY A 159 14.50 -6.07 1.67
N PRO A 160 15.54 -5.52 1.02
CA PRO A 160 15.95 -4.14 1.22
C PRO A 160 14.88 -3.15 0.75
N ALA A 161 14.84 -1.98 1.40
CA ALA A 161 14.04 -0.84 0.97
C ALA A 161 14.44 -0.38 -0.44
N GLN A 162 13.44 -0.18 -1.30
CA GLN A 162 13.59 0.34 -2.65
C GLN A 162 12.98 1.73 -2.71
N TYR A 163 13.82 2.74 -2.94
CA TYR A 163 13.39 4.11 -3.12
C TYR A 163 13.28 4.41 -4.61
N SER A 164 12.13 4.91 -5.02
CA SER A 164 11.87 5.36 -6.40
C SER A 164 10.94 6.56 -6.32
N ARG A 165 10.74 7.27 -7.43
CA ARG A 165 9.59 8.18 -7.59
C ARG A 165 8.79 7.85 -8.84
N LYS A 166 9.14 6.73 -9.48
CA LYS A 166 8.44 6.24 -10.65
C LYS A 166 7.04 5.83 -10.22
N ASP A 167 6.05 6.27 -10.99
CA ASP A 167 4.63 5.98 -10.78
C ASP A 167 4.09 6.47 -9.41
N GLY A 168 4.77 7.44 -8.77
CA GLY A 168 4.34 8.07 -7.52
C GLY A 168 4.62 7.28 -6.24
N ALA A 169 5.18 6.06 -6.31
CA ALA A 169 5.69 5.36 -5.13
C ALA A 169 7.01 6.02 -4.69
N LEU A 170 7.14 6.36 -3.40
CA LEU A 170 8.36 6.92 -2.78
C LEU A 170 9.27 5.84 -2.21
N LEU A 171 8.68 4.86 -1.54
CA LEU A 171 9.36 3.76 -0.87
C LEU A 171 8.56 2.48 -1.07
N ARG A 172 9.27 1.37 -1.31
CA ARG A 172 8.72 0.02 -1.40
C ARG A 172 9.58 -0.97 -0.62
N ILE A 173 8.94 -1.81 0.19
CA ILE A 173 9.57 -2.95 0.86
C ILE A 173 8.76 -4.19 0.52
N VAL A 174 9.42 -5.25 0.05
CA VAL A 174 8.76 -6.53 -0.27
C VAL A 174 9.20 -7.57 0.72
N CYS A 175 8.24 -8.23 1.36
CA CYS A 175 8.46 -9.29 2.32
C CYS A 175 7.82 -10.59 1.83
N ARG A 176 8.31 -11.71 2.36
CA ARG A 176 7.70 -13.03 2.18
C ARG A 176 6.98 -13.44 3.45
N HIS A 177 5.73 -13.86 3.29
CA HIS A 177 4.90 -14.38 4.37
C HIS A 177 4.50 -15.83 4.05
N VAL A 178 4.32 -16.64 5.09
CA VAL A 178 3.83 -18.02 4.97
C VAL A 178 2.46 -18.06 5.64
N LEU A 179 1.44 -18.35 4.86
CA LEU A 179 0.07 -18.48 5.34
C LEU A 179 -0.05 -19.70 6.26
N THR A 180 -1.13 -19.75 7.04
CA THR A 180 -1.50 -20.91 7.86
C THR A 180 -1.66 -22.19 7.06
N SER A 181 -2.06 -22.09 5.78
CA SER A 181 -2.09 -23.20 4.83
C SER A 181 -0.71 -23.71 4.38
N GLY A 182 0.37 -23.02 4.75
CA GLY A 182 1.74 -23.28 4.29
C GLY A 182 2.09 -22.65 2.94
N ALA A 183 1.12 -22.06 2.24
CA ALA A 183 1.36 -21.33 1.00
C ALA A 183 2.21 -20.07 1.25
N LYS A 184 3.08 -19.75 0.30
CA LYS A 184 3.97 -18.58 0.37
C LYS A 184 3.36 -17.44 -0.44
N VAL A 185 3.26 -16.27 0.17
CA VAL A 185 2.80 -15.05 -0.49
C VAL A 185 3.86 -13.96 -0.41
N GLN A 186 3.78 -13.00 -1.32
CA GLN A 186 4.57 -11.77 -1.23
C GLN A 186 3.70 -10.65 -0.68
N VAL A 187 4.24 -9.90 0.27
CA VAL A 187 3.58 -8.73 0.84
C VAL A 187 4.43 -7.52 0.53
N GLY A 188 3.90 -6.59 -0.26
CA GLY A 188 4.53 -5.32 -0.59
C GLY A 188 3.98 -4.20 0.28
N TYR A 189 4.85 -3.47 0.96
CA TYR A 189 4.53 -2.28 1.72
C TYR A 189 5.04 -1.06 0.98
N TYR A 190 4.18 -0.05 0.84
CA TYR A 190 4.45 1.11 0.00
C TYR A 190 4.18 2.40 0.76
N GLU A 191 5.06 3.37 0.56
CA GLU A 191 4.80 4.78 0.77
C GLU A 191 4.68 5.45 -0.60
N TRP A 192 3.65 6.28 -0.75
CA TRP A 192 3.25 6.97 -1.96
C TRP A 192 3.37 8.47 -1.74
N GLN A 193 3.60 9.18 -2.83
CA GLN A 193 3.61 10.64 -2.83
C GLN A 193 2.24 11.21 -2.42
N SER A 194 1.16 10.53 -2.80
CA SER A 194 -0.21 10.85 -2.38
C SER A 194 -1.12 9.62 -2.47
N VAL A 195 -2.32 9.71 -1.89
CA VAL A 195 -3.35 8.67 -2.01
C VAL A 195 -3.80 8.53 -3.46
N GLU A 196 -3.95 9.64 -4.17
CA GLU A 196 -4.36 9.67 -5.59
C GLU A 196 -3.34 8.95 -6.48
N ALA A 197 -2.04 9.12 -6.22
CA ALA A 197 -0.99 8.40 -6.94
C ALA A 197 -1.10 6.88 -6.75
N ALA A 198 -1.38 6.44 -5.51
CA ALA A 198 -1.61 5.02 -5.22
C ALA A 198 -2.85 4.48 -5.95
N VAL A 199 -3.97 5.21 -5.89
CA VAL A 199 -5.22 4.84 -6.59
C VAL A 199 -4.98 4.74 -8.10
N ALA A 200 -4.32 5.72 -8.70
CA ALA A 200 -3.98 5.71 -10.13
C ALA A 200 -3.10 4.51 -10.49
N PHE A 201 -2.09 4.19 -9.67
CA PHE A 201 -1.20 3.04 -9.88
C PHE A 201 -1.94 1.70 -9.82
N PHE A 202 -2.81 1.49 -8.82
CA PHE A 202 -3.54 0.23 -8.68
C PHE A 202 -4.64 0.07 -9.73
N THR A 203 -5.32 1.16 -10.09
CA THR A 203 -6.32 1.16 -11.17
C THR A 203 -5.65 0.92 -12.52
N GLY A 204 -4.46 1.51 -12.77
CA GLY A 204 -3.66 1.30 -13.98
C GLY A 204 -3.16 -0.14 -14.15
N GLN A 205 -3.10 -0.92 -13.07
CA GLN A 205 -2.84 -2.37 -13.11
C GLN A 205 -4.09 -3.21 -13.41
N GLY A 206 -5.25 -2.59 -13.62
CA GLY A 206 -6.52 -3.28 -13.84
C GLY A 206 -7.13 -3.88 -12.56
N LEU A 207 -6.72 -3.43 -11.37
CA LEU A 207 -7.36 -3.86 -10.12
C LEU A 207 -8.68 -3.12 -9.93
N ALA A 208 -9.72 -3.85 -9.53
CA ALA A 208 -11.02 -3.29 -9.22
C ALA A 208 -11.10 -2.85 -7.75
N THR A 209 -11.68 -1.67 -7.50
CA THR A 209 -12.03 -1.24 -6.14
C THR A 209 -13.15 -2.13 -5.61
N THR A 210 -12.91 -2.82 -4.50
CA THR A 210 -13.88 -3.72 -3.86
C THR A 210 -14.56 -3.10 -2.64
N GLN A 211 -13.89 -2.14 -2.00
CA GLN A 211 -14.40 -1.42 -0.85
C GLN A 211 -13.77 -0.03 -0.80
N GLN A 212 -14.54 0.96 -0.39
CA GLN A 212 -14.06 2.30 -0.10
C GLN A 212 -14.86 2.89 1.06
N ASP A 213 -14.18 3.27 2.13
CA ASP A 213 -14.78 3.85 3.34
C ASP A 213 -13.83 4.87 4.00
N ALA A 214 -14.18 5.32 5.20
CA ALA A 214 -13.38 6.29 5.95
C ALA A 214 -12.01 5.76 6.40
N ALA A 215 -11.81 4.43 6.46
CA ALA A 215 -10.52 3.84 6.79
C ALA A 215 -9.60 3.76 5.56
N GLY A 216 -10.17 3.60 4.37
CA GLY A 216 -9.39 3.50 3.14
C GLY A 216 -10.11 2.89 1.96
N SER A 217 -9.30 2.48 0.98
CA SER A 217 -9.74 1.78 -0.22
C SER A 217 -9.12 0.38 -0.27
N ARG A 218 -9.90 -0.59 -0.74
CA ARG A 218 -9.43 -1.94 -1.05
C ARG A 218 -9.54 -2.21 -2.53
N PHE A 219 -8.49 -2.80 -3.09
CA PHE A 219 -8.47 -3.22 -4.48
C PHE A 219 -8.23 -4.72 -4.56
N SER A 220 -8.81 -5.37 -5.56
CA SER A 220 -8.52 -6.76 -5.87
C SER A 220 -8.54 -7.02 -7.36
N GLY A 221 -7.78 -8.01 -7.80
CA GLY A 221 -7.78 -8.47 -9.17
C GLY A 221 -6.92 -9.70 -9.32
N THR A 222 -7.06 -10.37 -10.46
CA THR A 222 -6.15 -11.44 -10.88
C THR A 222 -5.47 -11.02 -12.17
N THR A 223 -4.14 -11.10 -12.21
CA THR A 223 -3.33 -10.78 -13.39
C THR A 223 -2.31 -11.89 -13.56
N ASP A 224 -2.20 -12.47 -14.76
CA ASP A 224 -1.21 -13.52 -15.08
C ASP A 224 -1.17 -14.67 -14.07
N GLY A 225 -2.34 -15.19 -13.70
CA GLY A 225 -2.44 -16.29 -12.72
C GLY A 225 -2.03 -15.92 -11.30
N THR A 226 -2.02 -14.62 -10.97
CA THR A 226 -1.66 -14.11 -9.65
C THR A 226 -2.80 -13.28 -9.09
N LEU A 227 -3.30 -13.65 -7.91
CA LEU A 227 -4.21 -12.85 -7.10
C LEU A 227 -3.43 -11.67 -6.49
N LYS A 228 -3.96 -10.46 -6.63
CA LYS A 228 -3.50 -9.27 -5.93
C LYS A 228 -4.63 -8.69 -5.08
N LEU A 229 -4.35 -8.45 -3.80
CA LEU A 229 -5.20 -7.71 -2.89
C LEU A 229 -4.44 -6.51 -2.36
N VAL A 230 -5.10 -5.35 -2.28
CA VAL A 230 -4.49 -4.11 -1.82
C VAL A 230 -5.35 -3.49 -0.73
N GLN A 231 -4.70 -2.97 0.30
CA GLN A 231 -5.30 -2.10 1.30
C GLN A 231 -4.53 -0.77 1.31
N LEU A 232 -5.23 0.34 1.08
CA LEU A 232 -4.69 1.70 1.00
C LEU A 232 -5.38 2.55 2.06
N TYR A 233 -4.64 3.27 2.90
CA TYR A 233 -5.23 4.19 3.87
C TYR A 233 -5.88 5.40 3.19
N ALA A 234 -6.98 5.91 3.77
CA ALA A 234 -7.75 7.02 3.18
C ALA A 234 -7.01 8.36 3.18
N GLU A 235 -6.26 8.67 4.24
CA GLU A 235 -5.66 10.00 4.46
C GLU A 235 -4.14 10.03 4.33
N VAL A 236 -3.52 8.85 4.24
CA VAL A 236 -2.06 8.70 4.24
C VAL A 236 -1.70 7.85 3.04
N GLY A 237 -0.70 8.27 2.26
CA GLY A 237 -0.19 7.53 1.12
C GLY A 237 0.57 6.26 1.53
N LEU A 238 0.01 5.42 2.39
CA LEU A 238 0.57 4.12 2.77
C LEU A 238 -0.33 3.02 2.25
N SER A 239 0.24 1.96 1.67
CA SER A 239 -0.54 0.78 1.29
C SER A 239 0.19 -0.54 1.55
N GLN A 240 -0.58 -1.60 1.66
CA GLN A 240 -0.12 -2.99 1.66
C GLN A 240 -0.73 -3.73 0.46
N THR A 241 0.10 -4.51 -0.23
CA THR A 241 -0.30 -5.36 -1.35
C THR A 241 0.05 -6.80 -1.03
N ILE A 242 -0.93 -7.71 -1.02
CA ILE A 242 -0.73 -9.15 -0.91
C ILE A 242 -0.80 -9.74 -2.31
N THR A 243 0.24 -10.48 -2.70
CA THR A 243 0.37 -11.14 -3.99
C THR A 243 0.52 -12.64 -3.77
N ALA A 244 -0.41 -13.42 -4.33
CA ALA A 244 -0.51 -14.86 -4.15
C ALA A 244 -0.83 -15.56 -5.48
N PRO A 245 -0.53 -16.86 -5.67
CA PRO A 245 -1.04 -17.62 -6.81
C PRO A 245 -2.56 -17.52 -6.93
N ALA A 246 -3.09 -17.45 -8.16
CA ALA A 246 -4.52 -17.47 -8.39
C ALA A 246 -5.16 -18.72 -7.77
N GLY A 247 -6.34 -18.55 -7.17
CA GLY A 247 -7.03 -19.62 -6.43
C GLY A 247 -6.52 -19.83 -4.99
N THR A 248 -5.46 -19.12 -4.55
CA THR A 248 -5.08 -19.12 -3.13
C THR A 248 -6.23 -18.57 -2.29
N GLN A 249 -6.74 -19.37 -1.36
CA GLN A 249 -7.69 -18.92 -0.35
C GLN A 249 -6.92 -18.32 0.81
N LEU A 250 -7.20 -17.05 1.13
CA LEU A 250 -6.67 -16.41 2.33
C LEU A 250 -7.67 -16.61 3.46
N ALA A 251 -7.27 -17.32 4.49
CA ALA A 251 -8.12 -17.53 5.64
C ALA A 251 -8.24 -16.21 6.44
N PRO A 252 -9.35 -15.97 7.18
CA PRO A 252 -9.50 -14.77 8.01
C PRO A 252 -8.34 -14.56 9.00
N GLU A 253 -7.76 -15.63 9.51
CA GLU A 253 -6.58 -15.61 10.37
C GLU A 253 -5.33 -15.09 9.66
N ASP A 254 -5.13 -15.42 8.38
CA ASP A 254 -4.02 -14.90 7.59
C ASP A 254 -4.16 -13.38 7.38
N LEU A 255 -5.38 -12.93 7.08
CA LEU A 255 -5.69 -11.52 6.92
C LEU A 255 -5.55 -10.74 8.24
N THR A 256 -5.85 -11.39 9.36
CA THR A 256 -5.67 -10.81 10.70
C THR A 256 -4.18 -10.73 11.05
N ALA A 257 -3.38 -11.74 10.71
CA ALA A 257 -1.93 -11.72 10.92
C ALA A 257 -1.23 -10.64 10.07
N LEU A 258 -1.79 -10.34 8.89
CA LEU A 258 -1.34 -9.28 7.98
C LEU A 258 -2.03 -7.94 8.21
N ALA A 259 -2.86 -7.81 9.25
CA ALA A 259 -3.66 -6.62 9.46
C ALA A 259 -2.78 -5.39 9.71
N GLN A 260 -3.13 -4.31 9.02
CA GLN A 260 -2.56 -2.99 9.25
C GLN A 260 -3.13 -2.37 10.53
N ARG A 261 -2.42 -1.42 11.13
CA ARG A 261 -2.96 -0.66 12.28
C ARG A 261 -4.25 0.08 11.88
N PRO A 262 -5.21 0.27 12.80
CA PRO A 262 -6.37 1.12 12.53
C PRO A 262 -5.94 2.56 12.16
N ALA A 263 -6.63 3.19 11.21
CA ALA A 263 -6.30 4.55 10.77
C ALA A 263 -6.23 5.57 11.93
N ALA A 264 -7.11 5.43 12.93
CA ALA A 264 -7.11 6.27 14.14
C ALA A 264 -5.83 6.16 15.00
N GLN A 265 -5.06 5.07 14.84
CA GLN A 265 -3.83 4.81 15.59
C GLN A 265 -2.56 5.11 14.79
N LEU A 266 -2.67 5.51 13.51
CA LEU A 266 -1.52 5.73 12.64
C LEU A 266 -0.58 6.84 13.12
N ARG A 267 -1.13 7.89 13.71
CA ARG A 267 -0.35 9.02 14.23
C ARG A 267 0.26 8.73 15.60
N GLY A 268 -0.41 7.89 16.39
CA GLY A 268 -0.03 7.58 17.76
C GLY A 268 -1.18 6.93 18.52
N VAL A 269 -0.92 6.54 19.76
CA VAL A 269 -1.88 5.91 20.66
C VAL A 269 -1.94 6.66 21.98
N GLN A 270 -3.06 6.59 22.69
CA GLN A 270 -3.15 7.15 24.04
C GLN A 270 -2.18 6.39 24.96
N ALA A 271 -1.38 7.13 25.72
CA ALA A 271 -0.51 6.54 26.73
C ALA A 271 -1.37 6.00 27.88
N GLY A 272 -1.08 4.76 28.27
CA GLY A 272 -1.76 4.06 29.37
C GLY A 272 -1.22 4.44 30.74
#